data_AF-B9EA24-F1
#
_entry.id   AF-B9EA24-F1
#
_cell.length_a   1.000
_cell.length_b   1.000
_cell.length_c   1.000
_cell.angle_alpha   90.00
_cell.angle_beta   90.00
_cell.angle_gamma   90.00
#
_symmetry.space_group_name_H-M   'P 1'
#
loop_
_entity.id
_entity.type
_entity.pdbx_description
1 polymer ?
#
loop_
_entity_poly.entity_id
_entity_poly.type
_entity_poly.pdbx_seq_one_letter_code
_entity_poly.pdbx_strand_id
1 'polypeptide(L)'
;MFDIECELDYQDDYPALYNDPEFTQYVADTLQSTDLDFDVALTEPQPPSEDFAYYAKERPSSFIYAGASPEDGHIYPHHHPKFNINEKSLLIAAQAVGTVVIDYLNQ
;
A
#
# COMPACT_ATOMS: atom_id res chain seq x y z
N MET A 1 -17.59 2.01 48.21
CA MET A 1 -16.87 2.72 47.14
C MET A 1 -15.39 2.44 47.37
N PHE A 2 -14.65 2.00 46.35
CA PHE A 2 -13.37 1.27 46.53
C PHE A 2 -12.09 2.14 46.59
N ASP A 3 -12.18 3.47 46.73
CA ASP A 3 -11.02 4.40 46.87
C ASP A 3 -9.80 4.06 46.00
N ILE A 4 -10.04 3.84 44.70
CA ILE A 4 -8.98 3.55 43.72
C ILE A 4 -8.73 4.77 42.84
N GLU A 5 -7.45 5.07 42.65
CA GLU A 5 -6.94 6.02 41.66
C GLU A 5 -6.36 5.25 40.48
N CYS A 6 -6.55 5.78 39.26
CA CYS A 6 -6.00 5.24 38.02
C CYS A 6 -5.24 6.33 37.28
N GLU A 7 -4.04 5.99 36.80
CA GLU A 7 -3.24 6.80 35.89
C GLU A 7 -3.17 6.10 34.53
N LEU A 8 -3.45 6.85 33.46
CA LEU A 8 -3.40 6.36 32.08
C LEU A 8 -2.40 7.21 31.30
N ASP A 9 -1.34 6.57 30.81
CA ASP A 9 -0.47 7.11 29.78
C ASP A 9 -0.89 6.53 28.42
N TYR A 10 -1.41 7.38 27.54
CA TYR A 10 -1.87 7.00 26.21
C TYR A 10 -1.05 7.75 25.17
N GLN A 11 -0.32 7.00 24.35
CA GLN A 11 0.53 7.54 23.29
C GLN A 11 -0.05 7.16 21.94
N ASP A 12 -0.34 8.18 21.14
CA ASP A 12 -0.76 7.98 19.75
C ASP A 12 0.46 7.61 18.90
N ASP A 13 0.25 6.76 17.90
CA ASP A 13 1.31 6.29 17.00
C ASP A 13 0.92 6.59 15.54
N TYR A 14 1.21 5.69 14.59
CA TYR A 14 0.92 5.94 13.19
C TYR A 14 -0.59 6.14 12.95
N PRO A 15 -0.98 7.20 12.21
CA PRO A 15 -2.37 7.33 11.77
C PRO A 15 -2.74 6.19 10.83
N ALA A 16 -4.04 5.94 10.64
CA ALA A 16 -4.49 5.02 9.61
C ALA A 16 -4.11 5.53 8.22
N LEU A 17 -3.55 4.64 7.38
CA LEU A 17 -3.23 4.96 6.00
C LEU A 17 -4.53 5.19 5.21
N TYR A 18 -4.67 6.38 4.65
CA TYR A 18 -5.85 6.79 3.91
C TYR A 18 -5.53 7.08 2.45
N ASN A 19 -6.03 6.23 1.56
CA ASN A 19 -5.96 6.49 0.13
C ASN A 19 -7.06 7.48 -0.27
N ASP A 20 -6.65 8.57 -0.93
CA ASP A 20 -7.58 9.55 -1.49
C ASP A 20 -8.42 8.88 -2.60
N PRO A 21 -9.77 8.86 -2.49
CA PRO A 21 -10.60 8.11 -3.43
C PRO A 21 -10.45 8.55 -4.89
N GLU A 22 -10.33 9.86 -5.14
CA GLU A 22 -10.23 10.40 -6.51
C GLU A 22 -8.87 10.07 -7.12
N PHE A 23 -7.79 10.29 -6.38
CA PHE A 23 -6.44 10.02 -6.86
C PHE A 23 -6.17 8.52 -7.00
N THR A 24 -6.67 7.68 -6.09
CA THR A 24 -6.54 6.22 -6.22
C THR A 24 -7.36 5.68 -7.39
N GLN A 25 -8.57 6.21 -7.65
CA GLN A 25 -9.34 5.83 -8.84
C GLN A 25 -8.61 6.24 -10.12
N TYR A 26 -8.06 7.45 -10.16
CA TYR A 26 -7.21 7.91 -11.27
C TYR A 26 -6.04 6.95 -11.53
N VAL A 27 -5.29 6.58 -10.47
CA VAL A 27 -4.19 5.60 -10.58
C VAL A 27 -4.67 4.27 -11.14
N ALA A 28 -5.80 3.74 -10.66
CA ALA A 28 -6.36 2.49 -11.16
C ALA A 28 -6.75 2.58 -12.64
N ASP A 29 -7.43 3.65 -13.05
CA ASP A 29 -7.88 3.89 -14.42
C ASP A 29 -6.70 4.05 -15.39
N THR A 30 -5.66 4.80 -15.00
CA THR A 30 -4.43 4.97 -15.80
C THR A 30 -3.73 3.63 -16.03
N LEU A 31 -3.62 2.79 -15.00
CA LEU A 31 -2.99 1.48 -15.12
C LEU A 31 -3.83 0.50 -15.94
N GLN A 32 -5.17 0.53 -15.81
CA GLN A 32 -6.08 -0.34 -16.56
C GLN A 32 -6.23 0.06 -18.04
N SER A 33 -6.03 1.33 -18.37
CA SER A 33 -6.15 1.84 -19.74
C SER A 33 -4.86 1.71 -20.56
N THR A 34 -3.74 1.36 -19.92
CA THR A 34 -2.45 1.15 -20.56
C THR A 34 -2.25 -0.34 -20.86
N ASP A 35 -1.70 -0.68 -22.03
CA ASP A 35 -1.38 -2.06 -22.42
C ASP A 35 -0.16 -2.57 -21.63
N LEU A 36 -0.40 -3.02 -20.39
CA LEU A 36 0.60 -3.52 -19.45
C LEU A 36 0.43 -5.03 -19.26
N ASP A 37 1.53 -5.75 -19.07
CA ASP A 37 1.55 -7.21 -18.87
C ASP A 37 1.28 -7.60 -17.41
N PHE A 38 0.26 -6.99 -16.79
CA PHE A 38 -0.24 -7.32 -15.45
C PHE A 38 -1.66 -6.83 -15.21
N ASP A 39 -2.37 -7.50 -14.30
CA ASP A 39 -3.73 -7.13 -13.91
C ASP A 39 -3.77 -6.11 -12.76
N VAL A 40 -4.83 -5.29 -12.74
CA VAL A 40 -5.13 -4.34 -11.66
C VAL A 40 -6.47 -4.70 -11.03
N ALA A 41 -6.49 -4.93 -9.72
CA ALA A 41 -7.67 -5.31 -8.97
C ALA A 41 -7.74 -4.61 -7.60
N LEU A 42 -8.96 -4.50 -7.07
CA LEU A 42 -9.18 -4.07 -5.69
C LEU A 42 -8.71 -5.15 -4.70
N THR A 43 -8.21 -4.70 -3.55
CA THR A 43 -7.82 -5.57 -2.44
C THR A 43 -8.50 -5.13 -1.15
N GLU A 44 -8.58 -6.05 -0.20
CA GLU A 44 -9.03 -5.76 1.16
C GLU A 44 -8.03 -4.85 1.90
N PRO A 45 -8.47 -4.11 2.92
CA PRO A 45 -7.58 -3.40 3.83
C PRO A 45 -6.56 -4.35 4.50
N GLN A 46 -5.35 -3.87 4.73
CA GLN A 46 -4.25 -4.68 5.25
C GLN A 46 -4.08 -4.52 6.78
N PRO A 47 -3.76 -5.60 7.52
CA PRO A 47 -3.51 -5.52 8.97
C PRO A 47 -2.30 -4.67 9.43
N PRO A 48 -1.15 -4.60 8.73
CA PRO A 48 0.02 -3.85 9.20
C PRO A 48 -0.21 -2.34 9.23
N SER A 49 0.33 -1.66 10.24
CA SER A 49 0.52 -0.21 10.22
C SER A 49 1.61 0.19 9.22
N GLU A 50 1.47 1.36 8.62
CA GLU A 50 2.36 1.87 7.57
C GLU A 50 2.57 3.37 7.77
N ASP A 51 3.82 3.81 7.89
CA ASP A 51 4.14 5.21 8.19
C ASP A 51 3.96 6.13 6.97
N PHE A 52 3.79 5.57 5.78
CA PHE A 52 3.32 6.31 4.61
C PHE A 52 2.01 7.07 4.90
N ALA A 53 1.23 6.62 5.88
CA ALA A 53 0.05 7.32 6.38
C ALA A 53 0.31 8.78 6.76
N TYR A 54 1.53 9.15 7.18
CA TYR A 54 1.88 10.55 7.42
C TYR A 54 1.88 11.39 6.15
N TYR A 55 2.37 10.87 5.01
CA TYR A 55 2.26 11.59 3.73
C TYR A 55 0.81 11.66 3.26
N ALA A 56 0.08 10.56 3.41
CA ALA A 56 -1.31 10.45 3.02
C ALA A 56 -2.25 11.38 3.81
N LYS A 57 -1.87 11.73 5.04
CA LYS A 57 -2.57 12.74 5.85
C LYS A 57 -2.38 14.16 5.32
N GLU A 58 -1.23 14.45 4.72
CA GLU A 58 -0.85 15.80 4.30
C GLU A 58 -1.24 16.10 2.84
N ARG A 59 -1.28 15.10 1.96
CA ARG A 59 -1.59 15.28 0.53
C ARG A 59 -2.49 14.15 0.02
N PRO A 60 -3.35 14.42 -0.98
CA PRO A 60 -4.03 13.36 -1.72
C PRO A 60 -2.99 12.35 -2.20
N SER A 61 -3.10 11.12 -1.70
CA SER A 61 -2.09 10.09 -1.86
C SER A 61 -2.75 8.75 -2.18
N SER A 62 -2.01 7.89 -2.87
CA SER A 62 -2.42 6.53 -3.19
C SER A 62 -1.26 5.59 -2.89
N PHE A 63 -1.49 4.66 -1.97
CA PHE A 63 -0.60 3.54 -1.68
C PHE A 63 -1.20 2.27 -2.29
N ILE A 64 -0.47 1.66 -3.23
CA ILE A 64 -0.91 0.48 -3.97
C ILE A 64 0.03 -0.70 -3.70
N TYR A 65 -0.44 -1.91 -3.99
CA TYR A 65 0.33 -3.14 -3.74
C TYR A 65 0.70 -3.81 -5.06
N ALA A 66 1.96 -4.21 -5.20
CA ALA A 66 2.41 -5.10 -6.27
C ALA A 66 2.41 -6.54 -5.76
N GLY A 67 1.64 -7.42 -6.40
CA GLY A 67 1.60 -8.84 -6.05
C GLY A 67 2.99 -9.47 -6.17
N ALA A 68 3.51 -10.01 -5.06
CA ALA A 68 4.88 -10.51 -4.98
C ALA A 68 4.99 -11.92 -4.38
N SER A 69 3.89 -12.68 -4.35
CA SER A 69 3.91 -14.07 -3.86
C SER A 69 4.96 -14.89 -4.62
N PRO A 70 5.82 -15.67 -3.93
CA PRO A 70 6.74 -16.60 -4.57
C PRO A 70 6.02 -17.52 -5.57
N GLU A 71 6.67 -17.81 -6.72
CA GLU A 71 6.11 -18.73 -7.73
C GLU A 71 6.12 -20.18 -7.24
N ASP A 72 7.19 -20.55 -6.53
CA ASP A 72 7.41 -21.89 -6.00
C ASP A 72 7.61 -21.86 -4.48
N GLY A 73 7.06 -22.87 -3.80
CA GLY A 73 7.29 -23.11 -2.38
C GLY A 73 6.22 -22.54 -1.45
N HIS A 74 6.59 -22.37 -0.18
CA HIS A 74 5.67 -21.89 0.85
C HIS A 74 5.61 -20.37 0.88
N ILE A 75 4.40 -19.84 0.98
CA ILE A 75 4.15 -18.41 1.20
C ILE A 75 4.32 -18.12 2.68
N TYR A 76 5.30 -17.27 3.01
CA TYR A 76 5.52 -16.77 4.36
C TYR A 76 5.18 -15.28 4.41
N PRO A 77 4.56 -14.78 5.49
CA PRO A 77 4.15 -13.38 5.58
C PRO A 77 5.35 -12.44 5.75
N HIS A 78 5.10 -11.14 5.58
CA HIS A 78 6.05 -10.10 5.99
C HIS A 78 6.52 -10.34 7.44
N HIS A 79 7.77 -9.95 7.72
CA HIS A 79 8.47 -10.13 9.01
C HIS A 79 8.77 -11.58 9.42
N HIS A 80 8.45 -12.57 8.58
CA HIS A 80 8.85 -13.96 8.85
C HIS A 80 10.32 -14.21 8.43
N PRO A 81 11.13 -14.99 9.17
CA PRO A 81 12.54 -15.26 8.82
C PRO A 81 12.76 -16.00 7.49
N LYS A 82 11.70 -16.63 6.96
CA LYS A 82 11.69 -17.31 5.66
C LYS A 82 10.92 -16.53 4.59
N PHE A 83 10.60 -15.26 4.87
CA PHE A 83 9.95 -14.39 3.90
C PHE A 83 10.75 -14.37 2.61
N ASN A 84 10.03 -14.48 1.50
CA ASN A 84 10.59 -14.41 0.16
C ASN A 84 9.54 -13.83 -0.79
N ILE A 85 9.99 -13.32 -1.93
CA ILE A 85 9.14 -12.69 -2.94
C ILE A 85 9.43 -13.22 -4.34
N ASN A 86 8.47 -13.08 -5.25
CA ASN A 86 8.72 -13.20 -6.68
C ASN A 86 9.32 -11.90 -7.23
N GLU A 87 10.56 -11.97 -7.72
CA GLU A 87 11.29 -10.79 -8.22
C GLU A 87 10.68 -10.15 -9.48
N LYS A 88 9.77 -10.83 -10.19
CA LYS A 88 8.98 -10.20 -11.28
C LYS A 88 8.19 -8.98 -10.78
N SER A 89 7.85 -8.95 -9.49
CA SER A 89 7.17 -7.80 -8.85
C SER A 89 7.97 -6.50 -8.94
N LEU A 90 9.31 -6.55 -9.05
CA LEU A 90 10.14 -5.35 -9.21
C LEU A 90 9.85 -4.64 -10.53
N LEU A 91 9.73 -5.40 -11.63
CA LEU A 91 9.42 -4.83 -12.94
C LEU A 91 7.99 -4.28 -12.98
N ILE A 92 7.03 -5.03 -12.43
CA ILE A 92 5.62 -4.62 -12.34
C ILE A 92 5.50 -3.30 -11.56
N ALA A 93 6.14 -3.20 -10.38
CA ALA A 93 6.11 -1.99 -9.56
C ALA A 93 6.74 -0.79 -10.29
N ALA A 94 7.87 -0.99 -10.98
CA ALA A 94 8.52 0.07 -11.75
C ALA A 94 7.66 0.55 -12.93
N GLN A 95 7.03 -0.37 -13.66
CA GLN A 95 6.11 -0.05 -14.76
C GLN A 95 4.87 0.69 -14.26
N ALA A 96 4.27 0.25 -13.15
CA ALA A 96 3.08 0.89 -12.59
C ALA A 96 3.37 2.34 -12.17
N VAL A 97 4.42 2.55 -11.36
CA VAL A 97 4.80 3.90 -10.92
C VAL A 97 5.20 4.78 -12.10
N GLY A 98 6.02 4.26 -13.03
CA GLY A 98 6.45 5.02 -14.20
C GLY A 98 5.29 5.45 -15.11
N THR A 99 4.32 4.56 -15.33
CA THR A 99 3.13 4.84 -16.15
C THR A 99 2.30 5.96 -15.53
N VAL A 100 2.00 5.88 -14.23
CA VAL A 100 1.26 6.91 -13.50
C VAL A 100 2.00 8.25 -13.54
N VAL A 101 3.32 8.25 -13.33
CA VAL A 101 4.12 9.49 -13.36
C VAL A 101 4.08 10.15 -14.74
N ILE A 102 4.24 9.38 -15.82
CA ILE A 102 4.23 9.91 -17.19
C ILE A 102 2.85 10.46 -17.54
N ASP A 103 1.78 9.73 -17.23
CA ASP A 103 0.42 10.17 -17.52
C ASP A 103 0.07 11.44 -16.71
N TYR A 104 0.37 11.45 -15.41
CA TYR A 104 0.04 12.55 -14.51
C TYR A 104 0.76 13.85 -14.88
N LEU A 105 2.02 13.78 -15.31
CA LEU A 105 2.82 14.96 -15.65
C LEU A 105 2.61 15.46 -17.09
N ASN A 106 1.94 14.69 -17.95
CA ASN A 106 1.61 15.09 -19.32
C ASN A 106 0.21 15.73 -19.46
N GLN A 107 -0.49 15.92 -18.34
CA GLN A 107 -1.74 16.70 -18.30
C GLN A 107 -1.48 18.19 -18.47
#